data_AF-A0A7J6AYN4-F1
#
_entry.id   AF-A0A7J6AYN4-F1
#
_cell.length_a   1.000
_cell.length_b   1.000
_cell.length_c   1.000
_cell.angle_alpha   90.00
_cell.angle_beta   90.00
_cell.angle_gamma   90.00
#
_symmetry.space_group_name_H-M   'P 1'
#
loop_
_entity.id
_entity.type
_entity.pdbx_description
1 polymer ?
#
loop_
_entity_poly.entity_id
_entity_poly.type
_entity_poly.pdbx_seq_one_letter_code
_entity_poly.pdbx_strand_id
1 'polypeptide(L)'
;MAALQTGSTGGAVGQVLSSLSWVLGKETGLPLSFSPPFPSGSFISAIEVPGLSVSLVNGHRHAHELNGASPSLDDQQPSPLTSPLLNDASTLRTDDEEENRRKRFPTDKAYFIAKELLTTERTYLKDLELITLSFQNVLAKEECAPESLRNLLKSSFDPLHIYHSDFLKELEQRLALWEGRSNAHIKGDYQRIGDIMLKNTQGLKLLTAQLQKHSECVSELETACRASRRLETVCRDFELQKVCYVPLNVFILRPLHRLLHYKQILERLCKHYPATHSDFRDCRAALADVSELESVLHSSMLKTDNYQRLLELQKDLLGVDNLATPTREFIRLGCLSKLSGKGLQQRMFFLFSDVLLYTSRGITASNQFKIHGQLPLRGMTIRESEEEWGVPHCFTLVTQRQSVVVAASSVSEMEKWMEDLKMAVDLAEDSNGPSACLLTNSNDVKSAVEWASEVESEDDLAGSRTSLERHGNSSAHHRGNTTVHVCWHRNTSVSMLDFSIATENQLSGNLLRKFKNSNGWQKLWVVFTNFSLFFYKTHQDEYPLASLPLLGYSVTIPAESENIHKDYVFKLHFKSHIYYFRSESEYSFERWMEVIRSATISSSRIRYLNRKEPY
;
A
#
# COMPACT_ATOMS: atom_id res chain seq x y z
N MET A 1 32.07 38.98 42.91
CA MET A 1 31.47 37.81 43.60
C MET A 1 29.98 38.06 43.70
N ALA A 2 29.18 37.44 42.83
CA ALA A 2 27.73 37.53 42.85
C ALA A 2 27.16 36.21 42.33
N ALA A 3 26.25 35.61 43.10
CA ALA A 3 25.40 34.50 42.69
C ALA A 3 23.97 34.85 43.08
N LEU A 4 23.06 34.81 42.10
CA LEU A 4 21.64 35.12 42.25
C LEU A 4 20.79 34.10 41.50
N GLN A 5 19.77 33.63 42.23
CA GLN A 5 18.40 33.29 41.81
C GLN A 5 18.13 32.13 40.84
N THR A 6 17.46 31.13 41.42
CA THR A 6 16.63 30.10 40.80
C THR A 6 15.34 30.70 40.24
N GLY A 7 15.11 30.55 38.94
CA GLY A 7 13.85 30.89 38.26
C GLY A 7 13.26 29.67 37.55
N SER A 8 12.01 29.38 37.87
CA SER A 8 11.15 28.39 37.20
C SER A 8 10.60 28.98 35.90
N THR A 9 10.77 28.27 34.77
CA THR A 9 9.99 28.48 33.55
C THR A 9 9.57 27.13 32.96
N GLY A 10 8.27 26.82 33.08
CA GLY A 10 7.60 25.87 32.21
C GLY A 10 7.13 26.58 30.94
N GLY A 11 7.15 25.87 29.81
CA GLY A 11 6.55 26.35 28.57
C GLY A 11 7.05 25.64 27.30
N ALA A 12 6.09 25.13 26.53
CA ALA A 12 6.16 24.79 25.10
C ALA A 12 6.83 23.46 24.68
N VAL A 13 6.16 22.34 24.96
CA VAL A 13 6.22 21.13 24.12
C VAL A 13 4.85 20.94 23.50
N GLY A 14 4.70 21.32 22.22
CA GLY A 14 3.47 21.08 21.48
C GLY A 14 3.29 22.05 20.32
N GLN A 15 3.76 21.65 19.13
CA GLN A 15 3.26 22.00 17.78
C GLN A 15 4.39 21.83 16.76
N VAL A 16 4.63 20.61 16.25
CA VAL A 16 5.15 20.36 14.87
C VAL A 16 4.86 18.88 14.50
N LEU A 17 3.60 18.49 14.27
CA LEU A 17 3.26 17.16 13.71
C LEU A 17 1.98 17.15 12.83
N SER A 18 1.59 18.26 12.21
CA SER A 18 0.32 18.36 11.47
C SER A 18 0.39 18.15 9.95
N SER A 19 1.51 17.77 9.34
CA SER A 19 1.63 17.75 7.86
C SER A 19 1.82 16.39 7.19
N LEU A 20 1.56 15.26 7.87
CA LEU A 20 1.63 13.91 7.25
C LEU A 20 0.29 13.20 7.11
N SER A 21 -0.81 13.92 7.30
CA SER A 21 -2.13 13.46 6.89
C SER A 21 -2.54 14.37 5.74
N TRP A 22 -2.95 13.79 4.61
CA TRP A 22 -3.52 14.44 3.41
C TRP A 22 -2.52 14.92 2.34
N VAL A 23 -2.57 14.27 1.17
CA VAL A 23 -2.23 14.88 -0.13
C VAL A 23 -3.56 15.15 -0.84
N LEU A 24 -3.92 16.43 -1.00
CA LEU A 24 -5.07 16.88 -1.80
C LEU A 24 -4.55 17.87 -2.84
N GLY A 25 -4.63 17.51 -4.11
CA GLY A 25 -4.52 18.45 -5.21
C GLY A 25 -5.84 19.21 -5.39
N LYS A 26 -5.78 20.54 -5.26
CA LYS A 26 -6.83 21.48 -5.70
C LYS A 26 -6.16 22.55 -6.55
N GLU A 27 -6.56 22.65 -7.81
CA GLU A 27 -6.56 23.92 -8.55
C GLU A 27 -7.94 24.13 -9.19
N THR A 28 -8.42 25.34 -9.02
CA THR A 28 -9.73 25.87 -9.42
C THR A 28 -9.70 26.32 -10.88
N GLY A 29 -10.74 26.01 -11.64
CA GLY A 29 -10.91 26.49 -13.02
C GLY A 29 -11.29 27.97 -13.11
N LEU A 30 -11.04 28.55 -14.28
CA LEU A 30 -11.86 29.54 -15.00
C LEU A 30 -11.42 29.53 -16.49
N PRO A 31 -12.23 30.07 -17.44
CA PRO A 31 -12.52 29.41 -18.70
C PRO A 31 -11.76 30.01 -19.88
N LEU A 32 -11.45 29.19 -20.89
CA LEU A 32 -11.17 29.68 -22.24
C LEU A 32 -11.87 28.80 -23.27
N SER A 33 -12.82 29.43 -23.95
CA SER A 33 -13.42 29.02 -25.22
C SER A 33 -12.35 28.79 -26.28
N PHE A 34 -12.42 27.69 -27.04
CA PHE A 34 -12.13 27.70 -28.48
C PHE A 34 -12.71 26.44 -29.13
N SER A 35 -13.54 26.66 -30.14
CA SER A 35 -14.21 25.67 -30.99
C SER A 35 -13.22 24.82 -31.79
N PRO A 36 -13.51 23.53 -32.08
CA PRO A 36 -12.82 22.80 -33.15
C PRO A 36 -13.59 22.92 -34.48
N PRO A 37 -12.92 22.95 -35.65
CA PRO A 37 -13.56 22.65 -36.92
C PRO A 37 -13.51 21.14 -37.19
N PHE A 38 -14.65 20.56 -37.53
CA PHE A 38 -14.72 19.31 -38.31
C PHE A 38 -14.49 19.60 -39.79
N PRO A 39 -14.08 18.59 -40.57
CA PRO A 39 -14.87 18.27 -41.75
C PRO A 39 -15.22 16.78 -41.87
N SER A 40 -16.54 16.53 -41.87
CA SER A 40 -17.35 15.81 -42.86
C SER A 40 -16.95 14.44 -43.45
N GLY A 41 -17.92 13.52 -43.28
CA GLY A 41 -18.46 12.62 -44.30
C GLY A 41 -18.38 11.14 -43.89
N SER A 42 -19.38 10.26 -44.01
CA SER A 42 -20.77 10.20 -44.49
C SER A 42 -21.23 8.75 -44.10
N PHE A 43 -22.42 8.38 -43.63
CA PHE A 43 -23.69 8.16 -44.34
C PHE A 43 -24.67 7.41 -43.39
N ILE A 44 -25.93 7.89 -43.29
CA ILE A 44 -27.26 7.18 -43.23
C ILE A 44 -27.44 6.00 -42.23
N SER A 45 -28.49 5.90 -41.40
CA SER A 45 -29.93 6.11 -41.63
C SER A 45 -30.73 6.47 -40.36
N ALA A 46 -31.83 7.19 -40.60
CA ALA A 46 -32.81 7.73 -39.68
C ALA A 46 -33.80 6.72 -39.09
N ILE A 47 -34.31 7.02 -37.88
CA ILE A 47 -35.73 6.91 -37.51
C ILE A 47 -36.06 8.12 -36.61
N GLU A 48 -36.92 9.01 -37.11
CA GLU A 48 -37.63 10.06 -36.35
C GLU A 48 -38.85 9.46 -35.64
N VAL A 49 -39.29 10.05 -34.51
CA VAL A 49 -40.65 10.63 -34.28
C VAL A 49 -40.61 11.47 -32.97
N PRO A 50 -41.37 12.59 -32.85
CA PRO A 50 -41.00 13.78 -32.04
C PRO A 50 -41.99 14.18 -30.92
N GLY A 51 -41.62 15.25 -30.19
CA GLY A 51 -42.53 16.29 -29.67
C GLY A 51 -42.97 16.17 -28.19
N LEU A 52 -42.42 16.97 -27.26
CA LEU A 52 -42.84 18.33 -26.87
C LEU A 52 -44.20 18.43 -26.12
N SER A 53 -44.18 18.93 -24.89
CA SER A 53 -44.91 20.17 -24.53
C SER A 53 -44.50 20.71 -23.16
N VAL A 54 -44.40 22.04 -23.14
CA VAL A 54 -44.05 22.96 -22.05
C VAL A 54 -45.34 23.47 -21.39
N SER A 55 -45.31 23.77 -20.09
CA SER A 55 -46.11 24.89 -19.56
C SER A 55 -45.51 25.46 -18.26
N LEU A 56 -45.18 26.74 -18.31
CA LEU A 56 -44.93 27.66 -17.18
C LEU A 56 -46.25 28.00 -16.50
N VAL A 57 -46.23 28.24 -15.17
CA VAL A 57 -46.99 29.33 -14.52
C VAL A 57 -46.19 29.91 -13.34
N ASN A 58 -46.08 31.24 -13.32
CA ASN A 58 -45.50 32.13 -12.30
C ASN A 58 -46.45 32.35 -11.10
N GLY A 59 -45.90 32.66 -9.91
CA GLY A 59 -46.70 33.09 -8.74
C GLY A 59 -45.92 33.74 -7.59
N HIS A 60 -45.66 35.04 -7.71
CA HIS A 60 -45.59 36.12 -6.70
C HIS A 60 -45.22 35.87 -5.20
N ARG A 61 -44.11 36.52 -4.82
CA ARG A 61 -43.85 37.46 -3.69
C ARG A 61 -44.74 37.44 -2.43
N HIS A 62 -44.09 37.41 -1.25
CA HIS A 62 -44.29 38.42 -0.19
C HIS A 62 -43.07 38.51 0.73
N ALA A 63 -42.70 39.74 1.08
CA ALA A 63 -41.64 40.13 2.00
C ALA A 63 -42.21 40.49 3.38
N HIS A 64 -41.40 40.36 4.43
CA HIS A 64 -41.52 41.16 5.65
C HIS A 64 -40.13 41.39 6.26
N GLU A 65 -39.73 42.67 6.30
CA GLU A 65 -38.62 43.24 7.06
C GLU A 65 -39.06 43.55 8.51
N LEU A 66 -38.13 43.55 9.48
CA LEU A 66 -37.58 44.76 10.12
C LEU A 66 -36.81 44.48 11.44
N ASN A 67 -35.59 45.04 11.51
CA ASN A 67 -34.86 45.69 12.63
C ASN A 67 -34.55 44.90 13.93
N GLY A 68 -33.38 45.03 14.58
CA GLY A 68 -32.20 45.87 14.39
C GLY A 68 -31.23 45.78 15.61
N ALA A 69 -30.09 46.48 15.49
CA ALA A 69 -29.11 46.90 16.53
C ALA A 69 -27.84 46.03 16.80
N SER A 70 -26.69 46.59 16.40
CA SER A 70 -25.34 46.48 16.99
C SER A 70 -25.06 47.79 17.81
N PRO A 71 -23.94 48.03 18.55
CA PRO A 71 -22.60 47.41 18.47
C PRO A 71 -21.84 47.19 19.82
N SER A 72 -20.77 46.38 19.80
CA SER A 72 -19.52 46.65 20.55
C SER A 72 -18.42 45.67 20.14
N LEU A 73 -17.25 46.23 19.80
CA LEU A 73 -16.00 45.57 19.42
C LEU A 73 -15.19 45.24 20.67
N ASP A 74 -14.63 44.03 20.73
CA ASP A 74 -13.33 43.80 21.38
C ASP A 74 -12.64 42.57 20.76
N ASP A 75 -11.34 42.73 20.56
CA ASP A 75 -10.39 41.89 19.83
C ASP A 75 -10.37 40.42 20.26
N GLN A 76 -10.61 39.50 19.32
CA GLN A 76 -10.01 38.15 19.33
C GLN A 76 -9.79 37.66 17.89
N GLN A 77 -8.52 37.45 17.54
CA GLN A 77 -8.09 36.84 16.29
C GLN A 77 -8.75 35.46 16.09
N PRO A 78 -9.35 35.18 14.92
CA PRO A 78 -9.78 33.82 14.59
C PRO A 78 -8.58 32.97 14.15
N SER A 79 -8.37 31.86 14.85
CA SER A 79 -7.48 30.78 14.43
C SER A 79 -7.97 30.14 13.11
N PRO A 80 -7.10 29.74 12.17
CA PRO A 80 -7.50 29.18 10.89
C PRO A 80 -7.79 27.68 11.03
N LEU A 81 -8.95 27.34 11.56
CA LEU A 81 -9.51 25.98 11.55
C LEU A 81 -10.82 25.99 10.77
N THR A 82 -10.73 26.06 9.46
CA THR A 82 -11.87 25.81 8.56
C THR A 82 -11.38 25.06 7.33
N SER A 83 -11.45 23.73 7.43
CA SER A 83 -11.51 22.87 6.24
C SER A 83 -12.94 22.93 5.68
N PRO A 84 -13.13 22.89 4.35
CA PRO A 84 -14.41 23.20 3.74
C PRO A 84 -15.44 22.12 4.09
N LEU A 85 -16.53 22.54 4.72
CA LEU A 85 -17.79 21.81 4.73
C LEU A 85 -18.17 21.56 3.27
N LEU A 86 -18.18 20.29 2.84
CA LEU A 86 -18.89 19.89 1.64
C LEU A 86 -20.38 20.02 1.95
N ASN A 87 -20.92 21.22 1.73
CA ASN A 87 -22.34 21.43 1.51
C ASN A 87 -22.67 20.88 0.12
N ASP A 88 -22.86 19.57 0.03
CA ASP A 88 -23.84 19.00 -0.88
C ASP A 88 -24.88 18.29 -0.02
N ALA A 89 -25.86 19.09 0.38
CA ALA A 89 -27.05 18.65 1.08
C ALA A 89 -27.95 17.87 0.11
N SER A 90 -27.59 16.62 -0.18
CA SER A 90 -28.54 15.61 -0.62
C SER A 90 -27.94 14.21 -0.45
N THR A 91 -28.60 13.38 0.37
CA THR A 91 -28.32 11.96 0.70
C THR A 91 -27.37 11.65 1.87
N LEU A 92 -27.56 12.29 3.02
CA LEU A 92 -27.36 11.58 4.30
C LEU A 92 -28.54 10.61 4.49
N ARG A 93 -28.43 9.40 3.95
CA ARG A 93 -29.30 8.29 4.39
C ARG A 93 -28.72 7.76 5.69
N THR A 94 -29.41 8.02 6.80
CA THR A 94 -29.18 7.32 8.06
C THR A 94 -29.62 5.86 7.87
N ASP A 95 -28.63 4.98 7.66
CA ASP A 95 -28.79 3.56 7.29
C ASP A 95 -29.42 2.68 8.39
N ASP A 96 -29.69 3.24 9.58
CA ASP A 96 -30.35 2.50 10.68
C ASP A 96 -31.77 2.03 10.27
N GLU A 97 -32.43 2.68 9.28
CA GLU A 97 -33.74 2.26 8.77
C GLU A 97 -33.69 1.23 7.63
N GLU A 98 -32.63 1.20 6.82
CA GLU A 98 -32.52 0.28 5.66
C GLU A 98 -31.99 -1.11 6.07
N GLU A 99 -31.19 -1.17 7.16
CA GLU A 99 -30.64 -2.43 7.71
C GLU A 99 -31.72 -3.29 8.39
N ASN A 100 -32.72 -2.67 9.04
CA ASN A 100 -33.81 -3.37 9.75
C ASN A 100 -34.79 -4.13 8.83
N ARG A 101 -34.77 -3.89 7.51
CA ARG A 101 -35.64 -4.59 6.54
C ARG A 101 -35.02 -5.85 5.95
N ARG A 102 -33.73 -6.10 6.14
CA ARG A 102 -33.07 -7.33 5.67
C ARG A 102 -32.99 -8.31 6.83
N LYS A 103 -34.02 -9.15 6.99
CA LYS A 103 -33.93 -10.34 7.84
C LYS A 103 -32.74 -11.17 7.34
N ARG A 104 -31.58 -11.02 8.00
CA ARG A 104 -30.41 -11.85 7.75
C ARG A 104 -30.74 -13.26 8.20
N PHE A 105 -30.96 -14.16 7.27
CA PHE A 105 -30.78 -15.57 7.55
C PHE A 105 -29.33 -15.74 8.01
N PRO A 106 -29.06 -16.46 9.11
CA PRO A 106 -27.69 -16.81 9.47
C PRO A 106 -27.06 -17.56 8.29
N THR A 107 -26.18 -16.91 7.56
CA THR A 107 -25.43 -17.53 6.46
C THR A 107 -24.25 -18.27 7.04
N ASP A 108 -24.00 -19.48 6.54
CA ASP A 108 -22.88 -20.31 6.94
C ASP A 108 -21.53 -19.62 6.69
N LYS A 109 -20.49 -20.01 7.44
CA LYS A 109 -19.12 -19.50 7.30
C LYS A 109 -18.60 -19.68 5.87
N ALA A 110 -18.94 -20.79 5.21
CA ALA A 110 -18.63 -21.03 3.79
C ALA A 110 -19.10 -19.89 2.87
N TYR A 111 -20.31 -19.36 3.10
CA TYR A 111 -20.84 -18.25 2.30
C TYR A 111 -19.98 -16.99 2.44
N PHE A 112 -19.51 -16.66 3.65
CA PHE A 112 -18.65 -15.48 3.83
C PHE A 112 -17.24 -15.67 3.24
N ILE A 113 -16.71 -16.89 3.22
CA ILE A 113 -15.47 -17.21 2.47
C ILE A 113 -15.69 -17.02 0.97
N ALA A 114 -16.82 -17.51 0.43
CA ALA A 114 -17.16 -17.31 -0.99
C ALA A 114 -17.40 -15.83 -1.32
N LYS A 115 -17.95 -15.05 -0.38
CA LYS A 115 -18.12 -13.61 -0.52
C LYS A 115 -16.78 -12.87 -0.53
N GLU A 116 -15.82 -13.30 0.29
CA GLU A 116 -14.44 -12.79 0.28
C GLU A 116 -13.76 -13.06 -1.07
N LEU A 117 -13.92 -14.27 -1.62
CA LEU A 117 -13.45 -14.60 -2.97
C LEU A 117 -14.03 -13.62 -4.01
N LEU A 118 -15.34 -13.41 -3.98
CA LEU A 118 -16.03 -12.48 -4.89
C LEU A 118 -15.54 -11.04 -4.73
N THR A 119 -15.43 -10.52 -3.50
CA THR A 119 -15.06 -9.12 -3.29
C THR A 119 -13.61 -8.85 -3.68
N THR A 120 -12.71 -9.79 -3.42
CA THR A 120 -11.32 -9.68 -3.85
C THR A 120 -11.17 -9.88 -5.37
N GLU A 121 -12.00 -10.71 -6.01
CA GLU A 121 -12.01 -10.86 -7.48
C GLU A 121 -12.38 -9.56 -8.19
N ARG A 122 -13.36 -8.82 -7.66
CA ARG A 122 -13.72 -7.50 -8.19
C ARG A 122 -12.56 -6.50 -8.17
N THR A 123 -11.76 -6.51 -7.10
CA THR A 123 -10.56 -5.66 -7.05
C THR A 123 -9.49 -6.16 -8.01
N TYR A 124 -9.28 -7.47 -8.09
CA TYR A 124 -8.30 -8.06 -9.00
C TYR A 124 -8.61 -7.75 -10.46
N LEU A 125 -9.87 -7.83 -10.89
CA LEU A 125 -10.23 -7.50 -12.27
C LEU A 125 -9.94 -6.03 -12.61
N LYS A 126 -10.21 -5.10 -11.68
CA LYS A 126 -9.84 -3.69 -11.85
C LYS A 126 -8.33 -3.47 -11.92
N ASP A 127 -7.57 -4.23 -11.13
CA ASP A 127 -6.12 -4.18 -11.19
C ASP A 127 -5.61 -4.69 -12.55
N LEU A 128 -6.28 -5.66 -13.18
CA LEU A 128 -6.00 -6.08 -14.56
C LEU A 128 -6.36 -4.99 -15.58
N GLU A 129 -7.54 -4.35 -15.43
CA GLU A 129 -8.01 -3.27 -16.30
C GLU A 129 -7.04 -2.08 -16.32
N LEU A 130 -6.35 -1.81 -15.21
CA LEU A 130 -5.30 -0.78 -15.19
C LEU A 130 -4.17 -1.08 -16.18
N ILE A 131 -3.78 -2.35 -16.33
CA ILE A 131 -2.76 -2.75 -17.30
C ILE A 131 -3.36 -2.86 -18.72
N THR A 132 -4.46 -3.60 -18.88
CA THR A 132 -5.04 -3.92 -20.20
C THR A 132 -5.72 -2.72 -20.88
N LEU A 133 -6.25 -1.78 -20.10
CA LEU A 133 -6.94 -0.60 -20.62
C LEU A 133 -6.11 0.66 -20.40
N SER A 134 -5.86 1.05 -19.16
CA SER A 134 -5.26 2.37 -18.87
C SER A 134 -3.82 2.46 -19.36
N PHE A 135 -2.95 1.52 -18.97
CA PHE A 135 -1.53 1.56 -19.29
C PHE A 135 -1.26 1.23 -20.76
N GLN A 136 -1.94 0.21 -21.33
CA GLN A 136 -1.85 -0.06 -22.78
C GLN A 136 -2.24 1.15 -23.63
N ASN A 137 -3.29 1.91 -23.26
CA ASN A 137 -3.67 3.12 -23.97
C ASN A 137 -2.61 4.22 -23.90
N VAL A 138 -1.84 4.30 -22.81
CA VAL A 138 -0.70 5.23 -22.70
C VAL A 138 0.44 4.77 -23.61
N LEU A 139 0.82 3.49 -23.55
CA LEU A 139 1.88 2.94 -24.39
C LEU A 139 1.57 2.97 -25.90
N ALA A 140 0.30 2.88 -26.28
CA ALA A 140 -0.14 2.97 -27.67
C ALA A 140 0.03 4.38 -28.26
N LYS A 141 0.02 5.43 -27.41
CA LYS A 141 0.21 6.82 -27.83
C LYS A 141 1.67 7.25 -27.87
N GLU A 142 2.56 6.48 -27.24
CA GLU A 142 3.97 6.83 -27.11
C GLU A 142 4.80 6.04 -28.13
N GLU A 143 5.31 6.73 -29.16
CA GLU A 143 6.14 6.13 -30.22
C GLU A 143 7.42 5.48 -29.68
N CYS A 144 7.93 5.97 -28.54
CA CYS A 144 9.14 5.46 -27.91
C CYS A 144 8.96 4.12 -27.19
N ALA A 145 7.72 3.66 -26.98
CA ALA A 145 7.47 2.36 -26.38
C ALA A 145 7.78 1.24 -27.41
N PRO A 146 8.60 0.24 -27.07
CA PRO A 146 8.90 -0.87 -27.97
C PRO A 146 7.66 -1.70 -28.29
N GLU A 147 7.56 -2.16 -29.53
CA GLU A 147 6.48 -3.06 -29.97
C GLU A 147 6.58 -4.44 -29.31
N SER A 148 7.79 -4.88 -28.94
CA SER A 148 8.04 -6.07 -28.13
C SER A 148 7.31 -5.99 -26.78
N LEU A 149 7.51 -4.89 -26.05
CA LEU A 149 6.88 -4.64 -24.76
C LEU A 149 5.35 -4.60 -24.85
N ARG A 150 4.81 -3.86 -25.84
CA ARG A 150 3.36 -3.77 -26.05
C ARG A 150 2.75 -5.14 -26.29
N ASN A 151 3.34 -5.93 -27.19
CA ASN A 151 2.84 -7.27 -27.51
C ASN A 151 3.03 -8.27 -26.36
N LEU A 152 4.12 -8.15 -25.60
CA LEU A 152 4.35 -8.98 -24.43
C LEU A 152 3.29 -8.73 -23.36
N LEU A 153 3.04 -7.47 -22.98
CA LEU A 153 1.98 -7.12 -22.02
C LEU A 153 0.61 -7.59 -22.52
N LYS A 154 0.28 -7.29 -23.78
CA LYS A 154 -1.01 -7.68 -24.37
C LYS A 154 -1.22 -9.19 -24.36
N SER A 155 -0.24 -9.96 -24.83
CA SER A 155 -0.33 -11.43 -24.90
C SER A 155 -0.31 -12.11 -23.53
N SER A 156 0.15 -11.41 -22.48
CA SER A 156 0.20 -11.92 -21.11
C SER A 156 -1.07 -11.59 -20.32
N PHE A 157 -1.64 -10.39 -20.51
CA PHE A 157 -2.77 -9.90 -19.72
C PHE A 157 -4.13 -10.07 -20.37
N ASP A 158 -4.28 -9.86 -21.68
CA ASP A 158 -5.60 -9.88 -22.34
C ASP A 158 -6.34 -11.23 -22.12
N PRO A 159 -5.70 -12.41 -22.28
CA PRO A 159 -6.38 -13.68 -22.02
C PRO A 159 -6.82 -13.84 -20.56
N LEU A 160 -6.01 -13.35 -19.61
CA LEU A 160 -6.33 -13.39 -18.18
C LEU A 160 -7.52 -12.49 -17.87
N HIS A 161 -7.53 -11.26 -18.40
CA HIS A 161 -8.63 -10.32 -18.19
C HIS A 161 -9.96 -10.87 -18.73
N ILE A 162 -9.95 -11.45 -19.94
CA ILE A 162 -11.14 -12.09 -20.52
C ILE A 162 -11.62 -13.24 -19.62
N TYR A 163 -10.71 -14.13 -19.22
CA TYR A 163 -11.03 -15.27 -18.40
C TYR A 163 -11.60 -14.87 -17.03
N HIS A 164 -10.94 -13.96 -16.33
CA HIS A 164 -11.36 -13.48 -15.01
C HIS A 164 -12.65 -12.64 -15.06
N SER A 165 -12.93 -11.97 -16.19
CA SER A 165 -14.23 -11.32 -16.41
C SER A 165 -15.38 -12.32 -16.40
N ASP A 166 -15.21 -13.48 -17.04
CA ASP A 166 -16.24 -14.52 -17.08
C ASP A 166 -16.33 -15.29 -15.76
N PHE A 167 -15.19 -15.59 -15.13
CA PHE A 167 -15.17 -16.18 -13.79
C PHE A 167 -15.88 -15.30 -12.76
N LEU A 168 -15.64 -13.98 -12.78
CA LEU A 168 -16.34 -13.03 -11.90
C LEU A 168 -17.85 -13.08 -12.09
N LYS A 169 -18.35 -13.12 -13.34
CA LYS A 169 -19.79 -13.25 -13.62
C LYS A 169 -20.36 -14.53 -13.02
N GLU A 170 -19.64 -15.65 -13.12
CA GLU A 170 -20.05 -16.93 -12.52
C GLU A 170 -20.11 -16.84 -10.98
N LEU A 171 -19.13 -16.21 -10.34
CA LEU A 171 -19.14 -15.97 -8.89
C LEU A 171 -20.32 -15.08 -8.46
N GLU A 172 -20.57 -13.99 -9.18
CA GLU A 172 -21.67 -13.07 -8.90
C GLU A 172 -23.03 -13.77 -9.01
N GLN A 173 -23.22 -14.56 -10.07
CA GLN A 173 -24.42 -15.35 -10.27
C GLN A 173 -24.60 -16.37 -9.14
N ARG A 174 -23.55 -17.10 -8.75
CA ARG A 174 -23.61 -18.10 -7.68
C ARG A 174 -24.00 -17.48 -6.35
N LEU A 175 -23.36 -16.38 -5.95
CA LEU A 175 -23.64 -15.71 -4.68
C LEU A 175 -25.04 -15.08 -4.67
N ALA A 176 -25.53 -14.55 -5.80
CA ALA A 176 -26.89 -14.03 -5.92
C ALA A 176 -27.97 -15.13 -5.74
N LEU A 177 -27.72 -16.33 -6.26
CA LEU A 177 -28.59 -17.50 -6.07
C LEU A 177 -28.52 -18.02 -4.62
N TRP A 178 -27.31 -18.05 -4.02
CA TRP A 178 -27.10 -18.46 -2.64
C TRP A 178 -27.88 -17.57 -1.65
N GLU A 179 -27.88 -16.25 -1.85
CA GLU A 179 -28.61 -15.27 -1.01
C GLU A 179 -30.14 -15.37 -1.11
N GLY A 180 -30.70 -16.18 -2.02
CA GLY A 180 -32.15 -16.32 -2.14
C GLY A 180 -32.86 -15.11 -2.75
N ARG A 181 -32.16 -14.25 -3.51
CA ARG A 181 -32.77 -13.16 -4.30
C ARG A 181 -33.66 -13.65 -5.45
N SER A 182 -33.83 -14.96 -5.57
CA SER A 182 -34.72 -15.64 -6.50
C SER A 182 -35.47 -16.76 -5.77
N ASN A 183 -36.65 -17.14 -6.24
CA ASN A 183 -37.45 -18.27 -5.73
C ASN A 183 -36.78 -19.65 -5.95
N ALA A 184 -35.46 -19.69 -6.22
CA ALA A 184 -34.66 -20.86 -6.55
C ALA A 184 -34.15 -21.66 -5.34
N HIS A 185 -34.35 -21.17 -4.11
CA HIS A 185 -33.97 -21.85 -2.86
C HIS A 185 -34.65 -23.23 -2.66
N ILE A 186 -35.61 -23.58 -3.51
CA ILE A 186 -36.41 -24.81 -3.39
C ILE A 186 -35.88 -25.94 -4.29
N LYS A 187 -34.97 -25.70 -5.26
CA LYS A 187 -34.65 -26.72 -6.30
C LYS A 187 -33.20 -26.89 -6.78
N GLY A 188 -32.18 -26.21 -6.23
CA GLY A 188 -30.81 -26.41 -6.73
C GLY A 188 -29.70 -26.34 -5.69
N ASP A 189 -28.62 -27.10 -5.94
CA ASP A 189 -27.41 -27.21 -5.13
C ASP A 189 -26.49 -25.98 -5.34
N TYR A 190 -27.01 -24.80 -5.03
CA TYR A 190 -26.33 -23.50 -5.23
C TYR A 190 -25.58 -23.01 -3.99
N GLN A 191 -25.72 -23.70 -2.85
CA GLN A 191 -25.05 -23.35 -1.59
C GLN A 191 -23.66 -23.99 -1.50
N ARG A 192 -22.87 -23.77 -2.55
CA ARG A 192 -21.53 -24.35 -2.73
C ARG A 192 -20.69 -23.49 -3.68
N ILE A 193 -19.37 -23.64 -3.65
CA ILE A 193 -18.46 -22.86 -4.52
C ILE A 193 -17.31 -23.69 -5.09
N GLY A 194 -17.07 -24.88 -4.56
CA GLY A 194 -15.97 -25.76 -4.95
C GLY A 194 -16.01 -26.17 -6.42
N ASP A 195 -17.19 -26.39 -6.99
CA ASP A 195 -17.37 -26.69 -8.42
C ASP A 195 -16.88 -25.55 -9.34
N ILE A 196 -17.21 -24.30 -9.01
CA ILE A 196 -16.73 -23.11 -9.74
C ILE A 196 -15.21 -22.97 -9.54
N MET A 197 -14.72 -23.17 -8.32
CA MET A 197 -13.28 -23.07 -8.04
C MET A 197 -12.48 -24.16 -8.77
N LEU A 198 -12.99 -25.38 -8.85
CA LEU A 198 -12.35 -26.49 -9.57
C LEU A 198 -12.28 -26.19 -11.07
N LYS A 199 -13.37 -25.71 -11.66
CA LYS A 199 -13.37 -25.24 -13.05
C LYS A 199 -12.37 -24.10 -13.26
N ASN A 200 -12.28 -23.17 -12.30
CA ASN A 200 -11.35 -22.06 -12.33
C ASN A 200 -9.88 -22.53 -12.32
N THR A 201 -9.51 -23.40 -11.39
CA THR A 201 -8.13 -23.91 -11.28
C THR A 201 -7.73 -24.73 -12.51
N GLN A 202 -8.66 -25.49 -13.09
CA GLN A 202 -8.43 -26.21 -14.35
C GLN A 202 -8.24 -25.27 -15.54
N GLY A 203 -9.01 -24.17 -15.62
CA GLY A 203 -8.81 -23.16 -16.66
C GLY A 203 -7.49 -22.39 -16.50
N LEU A 204 -7.08 -22.07 -15.26
CA LEU A 204 -5.79 -21.45 -14.98
C LEU A 204 -4.61 -22.33 -15.39
N LYS A 205 -4.72 -23.66 -15.28
CA LYS A 205 -3.70 -24.58 -15.82
C LYS A 205 -3.48 -24.37 -17.32
N LEU A 206 -4.52 -24.07 -18.09
CA LEU A 206 -4.41 -23.75 -19.52
C LEU A 206 -3.77 -22.38 -19.79
N LEU A 207 -3.79 -21.48 -18.79
CA LEU A 207 -3.22 -20.13 -18.86
C LEU A 207 -1.83 -20.03 -18.20
N THR A 208 -1.21 -21.18 -17.84
CA THR A 208 0.11 -21.23 -17.18
C THR A 208 1.18 -20.50 -17.99
N ALA A 209 1.16 -20.62 -19.33
CA ALA A 209 2.13 -19.95 -20.19
C ALA A 209 2.02 -18.41 -20.09
N GLN A 210 0.82 -17.86 -19.93
CA GLN A 210 0.60 -16.43 -19.72
C GLN A 210 1.09 -16.01 -18.34
N LEU A 211 0.82 -16.81 -17.30
CA LEU A 211 1.30 -16.53 -15.94
C LEU A 211 2.83 -16.47 -15.88
N GLN A 212 3.54 -17.34 -16.58
CA GLN A 212 5.02 -17.35 -16.60
C GLN A 212 5.66 -16.08 -17.19
N LYS A 213 4.97 -15.40 -18.11
CA LYS A 213 5.46 -14.18 -18.79
C LYS A 213 5.52 -12.94 -17.90
N HIS A 214 4.91 -12.93 -16.71
CA HIS A 214 4.89 -11.73 -15.86
C HIS A 214 6.29 -11.32 -15.37
N SER A 215 7.18 -12.29 -15.17
CA SER A 215 8.61 -12.04 -14.88
C SER A 215 9.33 -11.31 -16.02
N GLU A 216 9.03 -11.73 -17.26
CA GLU A 216 9.53 -11.10 -18.48
C GLU A 216 8.94 -9.69 -18.66
N CYS A 217 7.65 -9.50 -18.35
CA CYS A 217 6.99 -8.18 -18.43
C CYS A 217 7.70 -7.12 -17.57
N VAL A 218 8.06 -7.45 -16.33
CA VAL A 218 8.80 -6.53 -15.44
C VAL A 218 10.19 -6.23 -16.02
N SER A 219 10.89 -7.26 -16.51
CA SER A 219 12.25 -7.14 -17.03
C SER A 219 12.32 -6.34 -18.34
N GLU A 220 11.37 -6.55 -19.25
CA GLU A 220 11.27 -5.84 -20.53
C GLU A 220 10.87 -4.38 -20.31
N LEU A 221 9.93 -4.11 -19.38
CA LEU A 221 9.54 -2.74 -19.04
C LEU A 221 10.73 -1.95 -18.49
N GLU A 222 11.49 -2.55 -17.57
CA GLU A 222 12.68 -1.93 -17.00
C GLU A 222 13.77 -1.72 -18.06
N THR A 223 14.00 -2.70 -18.93
CA THR A 223 14.97 -2.60 -20.03
C THR A 223 14.58 -1.48 -21.00
N ALA A 224 13.30 -1.37 -21.36
CA ALA A 224 12.78 -0.32 -22.22
C ALA A 224 12.90 1.07 -21.57
N CYS A 225 12.61 1.20 -20.27
CA CYS A 225 12.78 2.46 -19.54
C CYS A 225 14.25 2.88 -19.49
N ARG A 226 15.18 1.94 -19.26
CA ARG A 226 16.63 2.22 -19.26
C ARG A 226 17.13 2.65 -20.64
N ALA A 227 16.56 2.10 -21.71
CA ALA A 227 16.88 2.49 -23.08
C ALA A 227 16.29 3.85 -23.49
N SER A 228 15.19 4.28 -22.87
CA SER A 228 14.45 5.50 -23.26
C SER A 228 14.01 6.32 -22.05
N ARG A 229 14.69 7.46 -21.82
CA ARG A 229 14.31 8.44 -20.78
C ARG A 229 12.89 8.99 -20.97
N ARG A 230 12.40 9.03 -22.22
CA ARG A 230 11.02 9.43 -22.51
C ARG A 230 10.05 8.40 -21.93
N LEU A 231 10.30 7.11 -22.16
CA LEU A 231 9.45 6.04 -21.63
C LEU A 231 9.52 5.96 -20.10
N GLU A 232 10.71 6.15 -19.53
CA GLU A 232 10.88 6.27 -18.07
C GLU A 232 10.00 7.39 -17.49
N THR A 233 10.00 8.55 -18.13
CA THR A 233 9.16 9.69 -17.75
C THR A 233 7.66 9.36 -17.88
N VAL A 234 7.26 8.72 -18.98
CA VAL A 234 5.86 8.26 -19.17
C VAL A 234 5.43 7.30 -18.06
N CYS A 235 6.26 6.32 -17.71
CA CYS A 235 5.94 5.36 -16.66
C CYS A 235 5.84 6.05 -15.29
N ARG A 236 6.77 6.97 -14.99
CA ARG A 236 6.72 7.78 -13.77
C ARG A 236 5.45 8.62 -13.70
N ASP A 237 5.10 9.31 -14.78
CA ASP A 237 3.93 10.17 -14.82
C ASP A 237 2.63 9.36 -14.74
N PHE A 238 2.62 8.13 -15.27
CA PHE A 238 1.54 7.18 -15.08
C PHE A 238 1.41 6.72 -13.62
N GLU A 239 2.52 6.42 -12.94
CA GLU A 239 2.54 6.12 -11.49
C GLU A 239 2.01 7.27 -10.62
N LEU A 240 1.99 8.51 -11.12
CA LEU A 240 1.40 9.66 -10.41
C LEU A 240 -0.11 9.80 -10.61
N GLN A 241 -0.72 9.02 -11.52
CA GLN A 241 -2.17 9.05 -11.74
C GLN A 241 -2.90 8.35 -10.60
N LYS A 242 -4.08 8.87 -10.21
CA LYS A 242 -4.86 8.34 -9.09
C LYS A 242 -5.29 6.87 -9.27
N VAL A 243 -5.43 6.42 -10.52
CA VAL A 243 -5.74 5.03 -10.85
C VAL A 243 -4.60 4.09 -10.45
N CYS A 244 -3.34 4.56 -10.53
CA CYS A 244 -2.15 3.81 -10.15
C CYS A 244 -1.87 3.96 -8.65
N TYR A 245 -2.73 3.37 -7.83
CA TYR A 245 -2.71 3.55 -6.37
C TYR A 245 -1.60 2.74 -5.65
N VAL A 246 -0.92 1.84 -6.36
CA VAL A 246 0.30 1.13 -5.96
C VAL A 246 1.32 1.22 -7.10
N PRO A 247 2.62 0.93 -6.88
CA PRO A 247 3.62 1.00 -7.95
C PRO A 247 3.25 0.12 -9.16
N LEU A 248 3.59 0.58 -10.37
CA LEU A 248 3.17 -0.08 -11.63
C LEU A 248 3.61 -1.56 -11.69
N ASN A 249 4.83 -1.84 -11.25
CA ASN A 249 5.38 -3.19 -11.24
C ASN A 249 4.60 -4.14 -10.29
N VAL A 250 3.92 -3.61 -9.26
CA VAL A 250 3.07 -4.43 -8.39
C VAL A 250 1.82 -4.89 -9.15
N PHE A 251 1.22 -4.03 -9.99
CA PHE A 251 0.11 -4.43 -10.85
C PHE A 251 0.52 -5.55 -11.83
N ILE A 252 1.75 -5.48 -12.35
CA ILE A 252 2.27 -6.52 -13.24
C ILE A 252 2.33 -7.89 -12.54
N LEU A 253 2.52 -7.92 -11.21
CA LEU A 253 2.63 -9.16 -10.44
C LEU A 253 1.30 -9.67 -9.86
N ARG A 254 0.23 -8.87 -9.92
CA ARG A 254 -1.10 -9.25 -9.41
C ARG A 254 -1.58 -10.63 -9.89
N PRO A 255 -1.37 -11.05 -11.15
CA PRO A 255 -1.79 -12.38 -11.59
C PRO A 255 -1.12 -13.53 -10.84
N LEU A 256 0.16 -13.40 -10.49
CA LEU A 256 0.88 -14.40 -9.70
C LEU A 256 0.38 -14.39 -8.25
N HIS A 257 0.17 -13.21 -7.66
CA HIS A 257 -0.32 -13.11 -6.28
C HIS A 257 -1.77 -13.60 -6.13
N ARG A 258 -2.60 -13.43 -7.17
CA ARG A 258 -4.00 -13.92 -7.15
C ARG A 258 -4.06 -15.45 -7.02
N LEU A 259 -3.11 -16.17 -7.60
CA LEU A 259 -2.98 -17.61 -7.46
C LEU A 259 -2.81 -18.03 -5.99
N LEU A 260 -1.96 -17.33 -5.24
CA LEU A 260 -1.75 -17.58 -3.81
C LEU A 260 -3.03 -17.33 -3.01
N HIS A 261 -3.79 -16.31 -3.38
CA HIS A 261 -5.05 -16.00 -2.73
C HIS A 261 -6.11 -17.10 -2.96
N TYR A 262 -6.20 -17.68 -4.15
CA TYR A 262 -7.07 -18.83 -4.41
C TYR A 262 -6.72 -20.03 -3.55
N LYS A 263 -5.42 -20.32 -3.40
CA LYS A 263 -4.95 -21.39 -2.51
C LYS A 263 -5.42 -21.16 -1.07
N GLN A 264 -5.24 -19.97 -0.53
CA GLN A 264 -5.67 -19.65 0.84
C GLN A 264 -7.19 -19.69 1.05
N ILE A 265 -7.98 -19.30 0.05
CA ILE A 265 -9.44 -19.44 0.07
C ILE A 265 -9.81 -20.93 0.14
N LEU A 266 -9.19 -21.75 -0.72
CA LEU A 266 -9.45 -23.19 -0.80
C LEU A 266 -9.00 -23.95 0.44
N GLU A 267 -7.86 -23.61 1.04
CA GLU A 267 -7.40 -24.15 2.32
C GLU A 267 -8.42 -23.90 3.44
N ARG A 268 -8.98 -22.68 3.50
CA ARG A 268 -10.00 -22.33 4.50
C ARG A 268 -11.33 -23.05 4.26
N LEU A 269 -11.75 -23.21 3.01
CA LEU A 269 -12.93 -24.01 2.66
C LEU A 269 -12.74 -25.48 3.03
N CYS A 270 -11.59 -26.08 2.70
CA CYS A 270 -11.29 -27.47 3.04
C CYS A 270 -11.19 -27.68 4.56
N LYS A 271 -10.71 -26.70 5.32
CA LYS A 271 -10.68 -26.75 6.78
C LYS A 271 -12.09 -26.65 7.39
N HIS A 272 -12.99 -25.94 6.73
CA HIS A 272 -14.35 -25.73 7.21
C HIS A 272 -15.27 -26.91 6.91
N TYR A 273 -15.19 -27.48 5.71
CA TYR A 273 -16.05 -28.59 5.30
C TYR A 273 -15.58 -29.93 5.88
N PRO A 274 -16.49 -30.74 6.47
CA PRO A 274 -16.17 -32.13 6.78
C PRO A 274 -16.03 -32.94 5.48
N ALA A 275 -15.31 -34.08 5.55
CA ALA A 275 -15.08 -34.95 4.40
C ALA A 275 -16.37 -35.51 3.75
N THR A 276 -17.50 -35.46 4.46
CA THR A 276 -18.83 -35.89 3.99
C THR A 276 -19.60 -34.79 3.25
N HIS A 277 -19.14 -33.54 3.28
CA HIS A 277 -19.81 -32.43 2.61
C HIS A 277 -19.69 -32.56 1.08
N SER A 278 -20.77 -32.25 0.35
CA SER A 278 -20.80 -32.37 -1.12
C SER A 278 -19.69 -31.56 -1.81
N ASP A 279 -19.42 -30.35 -1.30
CA ASP A 279 -18.44 -29.42 -1.83
C ASP A 279 -16.97 -29.73 -1.43
N PHE A 280 -16.75 -30.65 -0.47
CA PHE A 280 -15.40 -30.93 0.04
C PHE A 280 -14.49 -31.54 -1.03
N ARG A 281 -15.03 -32.47 -1.83
CA ARG A 281 -14.25 -33.15 -2.88
C ARG A 281 -13.76 -32.16 -3.94
N ASP A 282 -14.65 -31.28 -4.39
CA ASP A 282 -14.33 -30.32 -5.45
C ASP A 282 -13.38 -29.23 -4.91
N CYS A 283 -13.59 -28.74 -3.68
CA CYS A 283 -12.63 -27.85 -3.01
C CYS A 283 -11.23 -28.49 -2.88
N ARG A 284 -11.17 -29.76 -2.47
CA ARG A 284 -9.89 -30.47 -2.28
C ARG A 284 -9.17 -30.71 -3.60
N ALA A 285 -9.90 -31.06 -4.66
CA ALA A 285 -9.35 -31.19 -6.01
C ALA A 285 -8.82 -29.85 -6.52
N ALA A 286 -9.59 -28.76 -6.35
CA ALA A 286 -9.15 -27.42 -6.72
C ALA A 286 -7.90 -26.98 -5.93
N LEU A 287 -7.82 -27.32 -4.64
CA LEU A 287 -6.66 -27.04 -3.81
C LEU A 287 -5.41 -27.79 -4.29
N ALA A 288 -5.55 -29.04 -4.73
CA ALA A 288 -4.44 -29.79 -5.31
C ALA A 288 -3.97 -29.14 -6.62
N ASP A 289 -4.90 -28.79 -7.51
CA ASP A 289 -4.61 -28.14 -8.80
C ASP A 289 -3.88 -26.80 -8.63
N VAL A 290 -4.35 -25.94 -7.72
CA VAL A 290 -3.72 -24.63 -7.48
C VAL A 290 -2.35 -24.76 -6.80
N SER A 291 -2.17 -25.76 -5.92
CA SER A 291 -0.88 -26.02 -5.26
C SER A 291 0.16 -26.54 -6.25
N GLU A 292 -0.24 -27.37 -7.20
CA GLU A 292 0.62 -27.82 -8.29
C GLU A 292 1.06 -26.63 -9.16
N LEU A 293 0.11 -25.78 -9.58
CA LEU A 293 0.41 -24.59 -10.37
C LEU A 293 1.32 -23.61 -9.62
N GLU A 294 1.08 -23.40 -8.32
CA GLU A 294 1.94 -22.59 -7.47
C GLU A 294 3.37 -23.15 -7.45
N SER A 295 3.54 -24.47 -7.26
CA SER A 295 4.86 -25.10 -7.23
C SER A 295 5.68 -24.87 -8.50
N VAL A 296 5.02 -24.85 -9.67
CA VAL A 296 5.65 -24.56 -10.97
C VAL A 296 6.12 -23.10 -11.06
N LEU A 297 5.36 -22.17 -10.49
CA LEU A 297 5.62 -20.72 -10.62
C LEU A 297 6.46 -20.14 -9.47
N HIS A 298 6.55 -20.85 -8.34
CA HIS A 298 7.04 -20.34 -7.06
C HIS A 298 8.43 -19.68 -7.15
N SER A 299 9.41 -20.36 -7.75
CA SER A 299 10.79 -19.86 -7.87
C SER A 299 10.87 -18.56 -8.69
N SER A 300 10.11 -18.48 -9.80
CA SER A 300 10.06 -17.29 -10.64
C SER A 300 9.36 -16.12 -9.94
N MET A 301 8.27 -16.40 -9.22
CA MET A 301 7.53 -15.41 -8.45
C MET A 301 8.40 -14.78 -7.35
N LEU A 302 9.10 -15.57 -6.53
CA LEU A 302 9.98 -15.06 -5.48
C LEU A 302 11.10 -14.16 -6.04
N LYS A 303 11.74 -14.59 -7.13
CA LYS A 303 12.79 -13.80 -7.79
C LYS A 303 12.25 -12.48 -8.34
N THR A 304 11.06 -12.51 -8.92
CA THR A 304 10.45 -11.32 -9.52
C THR A 304 9.94 -10.35 -8.46
N ASP A 305 9.36 -10.85 -7.35
CA ASP A 305 8.98 -10.02 -6.20
C ASP A 305 10.19 -9.29 -5.60
N ASN A 306 11.31 -10.00 -5.44
CA ASN A 306 12.57 -9.39 -4.99
C ASN A 306 13.07 -8.33 -5.99
N TYR A 307 13.10 -8.67 -7.29
CA TYR A 307 13.55 -7.74 -8.33
C TYR A 307 12.69 -6.48 -8.37
N GLN A 308 11.35 -6.62 -8.30
CA GLN A 308 10.43 -5.49 -8.20
C GLN A 308 10.74 -4.60 -6.99
N ARG A 309 11.04 -5.20 -5.83
CA ARG A 309 11.40 -4.46 -4.61
C ARG A 309 12.68 -3.66 -4.81
N LEU A 310 13.71 -4.26 -5.41
CA LEU A 310 14.95 -3.55 -5.70
C LEU A 310 14.75 -2.39 -6.67
N LEU A 311 13.92 -2.57 -7.71
CA LEU A 311 13.56 -1.50 -8.65
C LEU A 311 12.84 -0.35 -7.95
N GLU A 312 11.90 -0.65 -7.04
CA GLU A 312 11.20 0.37 -6.25
C GLU A 312 12.17 1.14 -5.35
N LEU A 313 13.06 0.45 -4.64
CA LEU A 313 14.08 1.07 -3.80
C LEU A 313 15.06 1.92 -4.60
N GLN A 314 15.47 1.47 -5.79
CA GLN A 314 16.36 2.25 -6.66
C GLN A 314 15.76 3.61 -7.03
N LYS A 315 14.43 3.69 -7.19
CA LYS A 315 13.75 4.96 -7.45
C LYS A 315 13.67 5.89 -6.22
N ASP A 316 13.72 5.35 -5.00
CA ASP A 316 13.64 6.11 -3.74
C ASP A 316 15.01 6.57 -3.21
N LEU A 317 16.10 6.01 -3.75
CA LEU A 317 17.47 6.25 -3.30
C LEU A 317 18.26 7.13 -4.27
N LEU A 318 19.10 8.02 -3.72
CA LEU A 318 20.06 8.83 -4.47
C LEU A 318 21.50 8.45 -4.11
N GLY A 319 22.38 8.43 -5.11
CA GLY A 319 23.81 8.12 -4.92
C GLY A 319 24.14 6.63 -4.96
N VAL A 320 23.22 5.79 -5.45
CA VAL A 320 23.45 4.36 -5.70
C VAL A 320 23.03 4.04 -7.13
N ASP A 321 23.96 3.42 -7.86
CA ASP A 321 23.72 2.90 -9.19
C ASP A 321 23.70 1.36 -9.15
N ASN A 322 22.93 0.75 -10.06
CA ASN A 322 22.85 -0.71 -10.20
C ASN A 322 22.46 -1.42 -8.88
N LEU A 323 21.48 -0.87 -8.15
CA LEU A 323 20.95 -1.53 -6.95
C LEU A 323 20.22 -2.82 -7.34
N ALA A 324 19.39 -2.74 -8.38
CA ALA A 324 18.58 -3.85 -8.87
C ALA A 324 19.39 -4.79 -9.78
N THR A 325 20.15 -5.69 -9.17
CA THR A 325 20.84 -6.79 -9.85
C THR A 325 20.10 -8.11 -9.64
N PRO A 326 20.23 -9.09 -10.56
CA PRO A 326 19.57 -10.40 -10.41
C PRO A 326 20.05 -11.24 -9.22
N THR A 327 21.22 -10.92 -8.63
CA THR A 327 21.84 -11.70 -7.56
C THR A 327 21.67 -11.08 -6.18
N ARG A 328 21.25 -9.81 -6.10
CA ARG A 328 21.03 -9.13 -4.83
C ARG A 328 19.65 -9.48 -4.30
N GLU A 329 19.54 -9.75 -3.02
CA GLU A 329 18.27 -9.95 -2.35
C GLU A 329 18.03 -8.82 -1.34
N PHE A 330 16.83 -8.28 -1.33
CA PHE A 330 16.37 -7.36 -0.30
C PHE A 330 15.99 -8.15 0.96
N ILE A 331 16.45 -7.69 2.12
CA ILE A 331 16.16 -8.35 3.40
C ILE A 331 15.29 -7.45 4.28
N ARG A 332 15.74 -6.23 4.56
CA ARG A 332 15.04 -5.29 5.47
C ARG A 332 15.34 -3.83 5.13
N LEU A 333 14.33 -2.98 5.27
CA LEU A 333 14.49 -1.52 5.32
C LEU A 333 13.91 -0.98 6.62
N GLY A 334 14.43 0.14 7.11
CA GLY A 334 13.81 0.80 8.25
C GLY A 334 14.67 1.87 8.88
N CYS A 335 14.13 2.49 9.93
CA CYS A 335 14.82 3.54 10.63
C CYS A 335 15.57 3.04 11.86
N LEU A 336 16.84 3.44 11.99
CA LEU A 336 17.65 3.31 13.20
C LEU A 336 18.32 4.66 13.50
N SER A 337 18.76 4.86 14.74
CA SER A 337 19.50 6.05 15.15
C SER A 337 20.99 5.74 15.21
N LYS A 338 21.78 6.28 14.28
CA LYS A 338 23.24 6.18 14.29
C LYS A 338 23.80 7.09 15.38
N LEU A 339 24.66 6.56 16.26
CA LEU A 339 25.40 7.36 17.22
C LEU A 339 26.56 8.08 16.51
N SER A 340 26.65 9.40 16.69
CA SER A 340 27.78 10.21 16.23
C SER A 340 28.30 11.11 17.36
N GLY A 341 29.35 11.89 17.11
CA GLY A 341 29.86 12.88 18.08
C GLY A 341 28.82 13.94 18.46
N LYS A 342 27.77 14.14 17.64
CA LYS A 342 26.64 15.05 17.92
C LYS A 342 25.46 14.34 18.60
N GLY A 343 25.62 13.09 19.05
CA GLY A 343 24.58 12.27 19.66
C GLY A 343 23.87 11.34 18.67
N LEU A 344 22.66 10.90 19.04
CA LEU A 344 21.86 9.99 18.21
C LEU A 344 21.22 10.72 17.04
N GLN A 345 21.46 10.22 15.82
CA GLN A 345 20.90 10.78 14.60
C GLN A 345 20.13 9.71 13.82
N GLN A 346 18.85 9.97 13.58
CA GLN A 346 17.99 9.10 12.78
C GLN A 346 18.51 8.98 11.33
N ARG A 347 18.54 7.75 10.81
CA ARG A 347 18.92 7.38 9.44
C ARG A 347 18.02 6.26 8.92
N MET A 348 17.83 6.19 7.61
CA MET A 348 17.32 4.97 6.99
C MET A 348 18.48 4.00 6.78
N PHE A 349 18.20 2.72 7.04
CA PHE A 349 19.07 1.60 6.77
C PHE A 349 18.37 0.64 5.81
N PHE A 350 19.14 0.05 4.90
CA PHE A 350 18.69 -0.90 3.89
C PHE A 350 19.64 -2.09 3.87
N LEU A 351 19.18 -3.21 4.39
CA LEU A 351 19.90 -4.48 4.43
C LEU A 351 19.58 -5.30 3.18
N PHE A 352 20.62 -5.63 2.43
CA PHE A 352 20.61 -6.55 1.30
C PHE A 352 21.47 -7.78 1.61
N SER A 353 21.44 -8.80 0.75
CA SER A 353 22.21 -10.04 0.92
C SER A 353 23.72 -9.86 0.97
N ASP A 354 24.26 -8.78 0.39
CA ASP A 354 25.71 -8.54 0.28
C ASP A 354 26.18 -7.29 1.04
N VAL A 355 25.27 -6.35 1.33
CA VAL A 355 25.62 -5.02 1.86
C VAL A 355 24.51 -4.43 2.71
N LEU A 356 24.90 -3.68 3.75
CA LEU A 356 24.04 -2.79 4.49
C LEU A 356 24.31 -1.34 4.06
N LEU A 357 23.32 -0.68 3.47
CA LEU A 357 23.38 0.74 3.10
C LEU A 357 22.71 1.61 4.17
N TYR A 358 23.21 2.84 4.34
CA TYR A 358 22.55 3.82 5.20
C TYR A 358 22.64 5.25 4.66
N THR A 359 21.65 6.07 5.00
CA THR A 359 21.45 7.38 4.40
C THR A 359 22.21 8.51 5.10
N SER A 360 22.19 9.68 4.47
CA SER A 360 22.46 10.97 5.09
C SER A 360 21.28 11.38 5.99
N ARG A 361 21.41 12.53 6.67
CA ARG A 361 20.33 13.12 7.47
C ARG A 361 19.16 13.51 6.57
N GLY A 362 17.94 13.18 6.98
CA GLY A 362 16.73 13.72 6.36
C GLY A 362 16.40 13.16 4.97
N ILE A 363 15.38 13.77 4.38
CA ILE A 363 14.87 13.50 3.03
C ILE A 363 15.27 14.68 2.15
N THR A 364 15.65 14.42 0.90
CA THR A 364 15.97 15.49 -0.07
C THR A 364 14.73 16.27 -0.50
N ALA A 365 14.93 17.44 -1.12
CA ALA A 365 13.85 18.23 -1.71
C ALA A 365 13.06 17.47 -2.80
N SER A 366 13.65 16.44 -3.41
CA SER A 366 13.01 15.56 -4.40
C SER A 366 12.21 14.40 -3.78
N ASN A 367 12.01 14.40 -2.45
CA ASN A 367 11.38 13.30 -1.71
C ASN A 367 12.09 11.94 -1.93
N GLN A 368 13.42 11.95 -1.82
CA GLN A 368 14.27 10.77 -1.95
C GLN A 368 15.30 10.74 -0.81
N PHE A 369 15.96 9.60 -0.65
CA PHE A 369 16.95 9.39 0.40
C PHE A 369 18.36 9.29 -0.18
N LYS A 370 19.23 10.23 0.18
CA LYS A 370 20.65 10.23 -0.24
C LYS A 370 21.45 9.22 0.58
N ILE A 371 22.11 8.28 -0.08
CA ILE A 371 23.00 7.31 0.55
C ILE A 371 24.28 8.01 1.03
N HIS A 372 24.66 7.74 2.27
CA HIS A 372 25.87 8.28 2.89
C HIS A 372 26.99 7.25 2.91
N GLY A 373 26.67 6.00 3.24
CA GLY A 373 27.67 4.96 3.39
C GLY A 373 27.11 3.56 3.20
N GLN A 374 28.06 2.63 3.06
CA GLN A 374 27.81 1.20 2.90
C GLN A 374 28.71 0.40 3.85
N LEU A 375 28.19 -0.71 4.35
CA LEU A 375 28.86 -1.66 5.22
C LEU A 375 28.77 -3.04 4.54
N PRO A 376 29.87 -3.56 3.96
CA PRO A 376 29.89 -4.92 3.44
C PRO A 376 29.59 -5.91 4.57
N LEU A 377 28.77 -6.94 4.28
CA LEU A 377 28.40 -7.92 5.29
C LEU A 377 29.50 -8.95 5.56
N ARG A 378 30.32 -9.27 4.55
CA ARG A 378 31.44 -10.19 4.74
C ARG A 378 32.43 -9.65 5.78
N GLY A 379 32.73 -10.47 6.77
CA GLY A 379 33.64 -10.19 7.88
C GLY A 379 33.04 -9.20 8.89
N MET A 380 31.74 -8.90 8.80
CA MET A 380 31.07 -8.03 9.74
C MET A 380 30.77 -8.78 11.04
N THR A 381 31.03 -8.13 12.18
CA THR A 381 30.63 -8.65 13.50
C THR A 381 29.60 -7.71 14.12
N ILE A 382 28.63 -8.30 14.82
CA ILE A 382 27.48 -7.62 15.40
C ILE A 382 27.42 -7.97 16.87
N ARG A 383 27.41 -6.96 17.74
CA ARG A 383 27.37 -7.14 19.20
C ARG A 383 26.45 -6.13 19.86
N GLU A 384 25.74 -6.56 20.89
CA GLU A 384 25.02 -5.64 21.77
C GLU A 384 26.03 -4.72 22.49
N SER A 385 25.64 -3.47 22.72
CA SER A 385 26.56 -2.47 23.26
C SER A 385 25.88 -1.40 24.13
N GLU A 386 24.69 -1.71 24.66
CA GLU A 386 23.93 -0.84 25.54
C GLU A 386 24.73 -0.42 26.78
N GLU A 387 25.44 -1.35 27.43
CA GLU A 387 26.26 -1.06 28.62
C GLU A 387 27.50 -0.21 28.29
N GLU A 388 28.12 -0.45 27.13
CA GLU A 388 29.35 0.25 26.71
C GLU A 388 29.07 1.72 26.40
N TRP A 389 27.95 2.00 25.73
CA TRP A 389 27.60 3.36 25.28
C TRP A 389 26.58 4.06 26.17
N GLY A 390 25.96 3.36 27.12
CA GLY A 390 24.87 3.88 27.93
C GLY A 390 23.64 4.29 27.09
N VAL A 391 23.47 3.70 25.90
CA VAL A 391 22.39 4.01 24.97
C VAL A 391 21.42 2.83 24.92
N PRO A 392 20.14 3.02 25.28
CA PRO A 392 19.16 1.94 25.24
C PRO A 392 19.02 1.32 23.85
N HIS A 393 18.89 -0.01 23.81
CA HIS A 393 18.58 -0.78 22.60
C HIS A 393 19.60 -0.56 21.48
N CYS A 394 20.87 -0.36 21.85
CA CYS A 394 21.95 -0.13 20.92
C CYS A 394 22.84 -1.36 20.72
N PHE A 395 23.38 -1.45 19.51
CA PHE A 395 24.29 -2.49 19.08
C PHE A 395 25.35 -1.90 18.14
N THR A 396 26.51 -2.53 18.13
CA THR A 396 27.68 -2.11 17.36
C THR A 396 27.87 -3.03 16.16
N LEU A 397 28.01 -2.41 14.99
CA LEU A 397 28.37 -3.03 13.72
C LEU A 397 29.85 -2.78 13.48
N VAL A 398 30.65 -3.83 13.37
CA VAL A 398 32.09 -3.72 13.13
C VAL A 398 32.43 -4.41 11.83
N THR A 399 32.98 -3.66 10.88
CA THR A 399 33.55 -4.17 9.62
C THR A 399 35.07 -4.02 9.67
N GLN A 400 35.79 -4.53 8.67
CA GLN A 400 37.25 -4.38 8.58
C GLN A 400 37.71 -2.90 8.51
N ARG A 401 36.85 -2.00 8.04
CA ARG A 401 37.22 -0.59 7.77
C ARG A 401 36.58 0.43 8.70
N GLN A 402 35.47 0.09 9.34
CA GLN A 402 34.68 1.02 10.14
C GLN A 402 33.85 0.31 11.20
N SER A 403 33.60 1.01 12.30
CA SER A 403 32.65 0.62 13.34
C SER A 403 31.54 1.66 13.45
N VAL A 404 30.29 1.20 13.50
CA VAL A 404 29.10 2.04 13.58
C VAL A 404 28.22 1.54 14.72
N VAL A 405 27.89 2.44 15.65
CA VAL A 405 26.94 2.17 16.73
C VAL A 405 25.57 2.67 16.31
N VAL A 406 24.54 1.83 16.44
CA VAL A 406 23.15 2.13 16.07
C VAL A 406 22.22 1.77 17.21
N ALA A 407 21.17 2.57 17.40
CA ALA A 407 20.11 2.36 18.38
C ALA A 407 18.75 2.19 17.71
N ALA A 408 18.00 1.17 18.12
CA ALA A 408 16.65 0.91 17.64
C ALA A 408 15.60 1.70 18.46
N SER A 409 14.38 1.79 17.93
CA SER A 409 13.27 2.48 18.62
C SER A 409 12.66 1.68 19.78
N SER A 410 12.93 0.37 19.84
CA SER A 410 12.48 -0.54 20.90
C SER A 410 13.35 -1.81 20.90
N VAL A 411 13.27 -2.59 21.98
CA VAL A 411 13.89 -3.93 22.06
C VAL A 411 13.45 -4.82 20.91
N SER A 412 12.16 -4.83 20.56
CA SER A 412 11.65 -5.67 19.46
C SER A 412 12.25 -5.27 18.11
N GLU A 413 12.42 -3.97 17.85
CA GLU A 413 13.10 -3.53 16.62
C GLU A 413 14.59 -3.89 16.64
N MET A 414 15.27 -3.77 17.80
CA MET A 414 16.67 -4.19 17.94
C MET A 414 16.84 -5.68 17.62
N GLU A 415 16.01 -6.54 18.21
CA GLU A 415 16.04 -7.99 17.99
C GLU A 415 15.83 -8.35 16.52
N LYS A 416 14.81 -7.76 15.86
CA LYS A 416 14.54 -8.00 14.43
C LYS A 416 15.73 -7.61 13.55
N TRP A 417 16.33 -6.45 13.81
CA TRP A 417 17.49 -5.99 13.03
C TRP A 417 18.71 -6.89 13.25
N MET A 418 19.02 -7.22 14.51
CA MET A 418 20.17 -8.07 14.81
C MET A 418 20.00 -9.49 14.25
N GLU A 419 18.80 -10.07 14.31
CA GLU A 419 18.53 -11.40 13.79
C GLU A 419 18.73 -11.45 12.27
N ASP A 420 18.12 -10.53 11.53
CA ASP A 420 18.24 -10.48 10.07
C ASP A 420 19.67 -10.13 9.63
N LEU A 421 20.37 -9.24 10.35
CA LEU A 421 21.77 -8.93 10.08
C LEU A 421 22.68 -10.13 10.29
N LYS A 422 22.54 -10.86 11.42
CA LYS A 422 23.34 -12.06 11.70
C LYS A 422 23.11 -13.13 10.64
N MET A 423 21.85 -13.41 10.30
CA MET A 423 21.51 -14.36 9.24
C MET A 423 22.10 -13.95 7.88
N ALA A 424 22.03 -12.66 7.53
CA ALA A 424 22.57 -12.15 6.28
C ALA A 424 24.10 -12.26 6.22
N VAL A 425 24.80 -11.97 7.32
CA VAL A 425 26.26 -12.12 7.43
C VAL A 425 26.68 -13.58 7.27
N ASP A 426 26.01 -14.51 7.96
CA ASP A 426 26.31 -15.94 7.87
C ASP A 426 26.16 -16.45 6.42
N LEU A 427 25.07 -16.07 5.75
CA LEU A 427 24.84 -16.44 4.34
C LEU A 427 25.82 -15.77 3.36
N ALA A 428 26.25 -14.54 3.65
CA ALA A 428 27.21 -13.83 2.82
C ALA A 428 28.60 -14.48 2.87
N GLU A 429 29.00 -15.07 4.01
CA GLU A 429 30.27 -15.79 4.12
C GLU A 429 30.35 -17.01 3.20
N ASP A 430 29.26 -17.78 3.13
CA ASP A 430 29.16 -18.99 2.32
C ASP A 430 29.14 -18.71 0.81
N SER A 431 28.80 -17.49 0.39
CA SER A 431 28.69 -17.11 -1.01
C SER A 431 30.05 -16.71 -1.59
N ASN A 432 30.55 -17.33 -2.67
CA ASN A 432 31.88 -17.03 -3.25
C ASN A 432 31.93 -15.80 -4.19
N GLY A 433 31.09 -14.78 -3.97
CA GLY A 433 30.98 -13.61 -4.86
C GLY A 433 31.88 -12.42 -4.47
N PRO A 434 32.43 -11.65 -5.43
CA PRO A 434 33.13 -10.41 -5.15
C PRO A 434 32.17 -9.32 -4.63
N SER A 435 32.56 -8.59 -3.58
CA SER A 435 31.81 -7.43 -3.08
C SER A 435 31.87 -6.28 -4.10
N ALA A 436 30.76 -6.00 -4.78
CA ALA A 436 30.66 -4.84 -5.67
C ALA A 436 30.48 -3.55 -4.85
N CYS A 437 31.26 -2.51 -5.15
CA CYS A 437 31.05 -1.17 -4.58
C CYS A 437 29.87 -0.50 -5.29
N LEU A 438 28.85 -0.06 -4.54
CA LEU A 438 27.60 0.49 -5.09
C LEU A 438 27.56 2.01 -5.20
N LEU A 439 28.52 2.68 -4.59
CA LEU A 439 28.58 4.14 -4.58
C LEU A 439 29.19 4.63 -5.90
N THR A 440 28.58 5.67 -6.48
CA THR A 440 29.16 6.35 -7.64
C THR A 440 30.52 6.93 -7.26
N ASN A 441 31.55 6.66 -8.07
CA ASN A 441 32.91 7.18 -7.85
C ASN A 441 32.88 8.71 -7.77
N SER A 442 32.84 9.25 -6.55
CA SER A 442 33.40 10.56 -6.27
C SER A 442 34.90 10.33 -6.05
N ASN A 443 35.72 10.86 -6.93
CA ASN A 443 37.17 10.89 -6.78
C ASN A 443 37.52 11.78 -5.57
N ASP A 444 37.41 11.23 -4.35
CA ASP A 444 37.99 11.76 -3.12
C ASP A 444 37.94 10.67 -2.03
N VAL A 445 38.59 9.53 -2.30
CA VAL A 445 38.94 8.60 -1.21
C VAL A 445 40.26 9.08 -0.61
N LYS A 446 40.17 10.01 0.35
CA LYS A 446 41.27 10.24 1.29
C LYS A 446 41.43 9.02 2.21
N SER A 447 42.68 8.69 2.49
CA SER A 447 43.09 7.47 3.19
C SER A 447 42.46 7.30 4.58
N ALA A 448 42.39 6.05 5.04
CA ALA A 448 41.69 5.56 6.23
C ALA A 448 42.12 6.13 7.61
N VAL A 449 42.96 7.17 7.67
CA VAL A 449 43.46 7.76 8.93
C VAL A 449 42.68 9.01 9.35
N GLU A 450 41.83 9.60 8.50
CA GLU A 450 41.07 10.83 8.84
C GLU A 450 39.59 10.61 9.21
N TRP A 451 39.04 9.39 9.10
CA TRP A 451 37.64 9.10 9.45
C TRP A 451 37.29 9.28 10.93
N ALA A 452 38.29 9.43 11.81
CA ALA A 452 38.10 9.76 13.21
C ALA A 452 37.79 11.26 13.44
N SER A 453 37.98 12.12 12.44
CA SER A 453 37.98 13.58 12.61
C SER A 453 37.15 14.35 11.59
N GLU A 454 36.33 13.68 10.76
CA GLU A 454 35.44 14.42 9.85
C GLU A 454 34.36 15.16 10.63
N VAL A 455 34.62 16.45 10.83
CA VAL A 455 33.64 17.45 11.25
C VAL A 455 32.58 17.48 10.16
N GLU A 456 31.47 16.75 10.40
CA GLU A 456 30.25 16.82 9.57
C GLU A 456 29.98 18.29 9.22
N SER A 457 30.11 18.62 7.93
CA SER A 457 30.01 20.00 7.45
C SER A 457 28.73 20.66 7.96
N GLU A 458 28.86 21.92 8.38
CA GLU A 458 27.75 22.73 8.91
C GLU A 458 26.61 22.94 7.90
N ASP A 459 26.81 22.61 6.62
CA ASP A 459 25.80 22.76 5.56
C ASP A 459 24.62 21.79 5.65
N ASP A 460 24.72 20.70 6.42
CA ASP A 460 23.59 19.80 6.68
C ASP A 460 22.62 20.35 7.75
N LEU A 461 22.94 21.48 8.40
CA LEU A 461 22.07 22.14 9.40
C LEU A 461 20.84 22.80 8.78
N ALA A 462 20.85 23.09 7.47
CA ALA A 462 19.71 23.71 6.79
C ALA A 462 18.51 22.75 6.62
N GLY A 463 18.72 21.43 6.67
CA GLY A 463 17.66 20.43 6.48
C GLY A 463 16.69 20.26 7.67
N SER A 464 16.92 20.96 8.78
CA SER A 464 16.10 20.85 10.00
C SER A 464 15.16 22.04 10.25
N ARG A 465 15.05 23.00 9.32
CA ARG A 465 14.08 24.09 9.41
C ARG A 465 13.00 23.90 8.35
N THR A 466 11.79 23.56 8.79
CA THR A 466 10.58 23.68 7.98
C THR A 466 10.34 25.17 7.67
N SER A 467 10.97 25.73 6.63
CA SER A 467 10.62 27.06 6.13
C SER A 467 9.76 26.91 4.87
N LEU A 468 8.48 27.26 5.02
CA LEU A 468 7.64 27.67 3.90
C LEU A 468 8.28 28.91 3.25
N GLU A 469 9.02 28.71 2.16
CA GLU A 469 9.27 29.78 1.21
C GLU A 469 8.71 29.35 -0.16
N ARG A 470 7.54 29.90 -0.47
CA ARG A 470 7.09 30.06 -1.86
C ARG A 470 8.10 30.96 -2.57
N HIS A 471 8.46 30.57 -3.80
CA HIS A 471 8.95 31.32 -4.98
C HIS A 471 9.99 30.40 -5.65
N GLY A 472 9.64 29.58 -6.65
CA GLY A 472 9.44 29.98 -8.05
C GLY A 472 10.35 29.10 -8.92
N ASN A 473 9.75 28.32 -9.81
CA ASN A 473 10.37 27.53 -10.89
C ASN A 473 11.49 26.52 -10.52
N SER A 474 11.10 25.34 -10.02
CA SER A 474 11.71 24.08 -10.46
C SER A 474 10.66 22.97 -10.48
N SER A 475 10.59 22.24 -11.59
CA SER A 475 9.65 21.14 -11.84
C SER A 475 10.01 19.88 -11.05
N ALA A 476 10.07 19.97 -9.72
CA ALA A 476 10.19 18.81 -8.85
C ALA A 476 8.82 18.10 -8.77
N HIS A 477 8.56 17.24 -9.75
CA HIS A 477 7.37 16.38 -9.81
C HIS A 477 7.22 15.63 -8.47
N HIS A 478 6.14 15.89 -7.73
CA HIS A 478 5.89 15.32 -6.40
C HIS A 478 5.73 13.80 -6.50
N ARG A 479 6.76 13.05 -6.07
CA ARG A 479 6.73 11.59 -5.91
C ARG A 479 5.87 11.21 -4.70
N GLY A 480 5.00 10.20 -4.85
CA GLY A 480 4.14 9.70 -3.77
C GLY A 480 4.93 9.06 -2.62
N ASN A 481 4.35 9.05 -1.41
CA ASN A 481 4.99 8.46 -0.22
C ASN A 481 4.95 6.93 -0.28
N THR A 482 6.13 6.31 -0.32
CA THR A 482 6.32 4.84 -0.30
C THR A 482 6.44 4.29 1.12
N THR A 483 6.54 2.96 1.25
CA THR A 483 6.80 2.29 2.54
C THR A 483 8.07 2.78 3.22
N VAL A 484 9.09 3.20 2.45
CA VAL A 484 10.34 3.81 2.97
C VAL A 484 10.02 5.08 3.77
N HIS A 485 9.18 5.95 3.21
CA HIS A 485 8.76 7.20 3.83
C HIS A 485 7.93 6.96 5.10
N VAL A 486 7.05 5.95 5.07
CA VAL A 486 6.26 5.55 6.25
C VAL A 486 7.19 5.06 7.37
N CYS A 487 8.19 4.23 7.04
CA CYS A 487 9.18 3.74 8.00
C CYS A 487 10.00 4.86 8.62
N TRP A 488 10.46 5.81 7.80
CA TRP A 488 11.16 7.01 8.24
C TRP A 488 10.34 7.81 9.26
N HIS A 489 9.08 8.12 8.94
CA HIS A 489 8.25 8.95 9.81
C HIS A 489 7.72 8.23 11.07
N ARG A 490 7.81 6.90 11.12
CA ARG A 490 7.26 6.09 12.20
C ARG A 490 8.32 5.31 12.98
N ASN A 491 9.61 5.48 12.68
CA ASN A 491 10.74 4.82 13.34
C ASN A 491 10.54 3.29 13.45
N THR A 492 10.15 2.68 12.34
CA THR A 492 9.89 1.25 12.20
C THR A 492 10.68 0.66 11.04
N SER A 493 10.71 -0.67 10.95
CA SER A 493 11.27 -1.40 9.82
C SER A 493 10.26 -2.35 9.17
N VAL A 494 10.54 -2.76 7.93
CA VAL A 494 9.79 -3.73 7.14
C VAL A 494 10.78 -4.64 6.42
N SER A 495 10.58 -5.94 6.55
CA SER A 495 11.38 -6.99 5.88
C SER A 495 10.74 -7.50 4.60
N MET A 496 11.50 -8.23 3.79
CA MET A 496 10.96 -8.95 2.64
C MET A 496 9.87 -9.94 3.07
N LEU A 497 10.05 -10.60 4.22
CA LEU A 497 9.03 -11.47 4.81
C LEU A 497 7.74 -10.72 5.13
N ASP A 498 7.84 -9.51 5.72
CA ASP A 498 6.66 -8.69 5.98
C ASP A 498 5.91 -8.33 4.68
N PHE A 499 6.65 -8.04 3.60
CA PHE A 499 6.06 -7.80 2.28
C PHE A 499 5.34 -9.03 1.73
N SER A 500 5.94 -10.22 1.82
CA SER A 500 5.28 -11.47 1.41
C SER A 500 3.99 -11.72 2.20
N ILE A 501 4.03 -11.54 3.52
CA ILE A 501 2.85 -11.68 4.40
C ILE A 501 1.76 -10.67 4.02
N ALA A 502 2.12 -9.42 3.71
CA ALA A 502 1.16 -8.39 3.29
C ALA A 502 0.55 -8.68 1.90
N THR A 503 1.32 -9.27 0.99
CA THR A 503 0.85 -9.71 -0.33
C THR A 503 -0.16 -10.85 -0.21
N GLU A 504 0.12 -11.80 0.67
CA GLU A 504 -0.77 -12.92 0.97
C GLU A 504 -2.08 -12.46 1.65
N ASN A 505 -2.01 -11.46 2.53
CA ASN A 505 -3.15 -10.98 3.31
C ASN A 505 -3.95 -9.85 2.63
N GLN A 506 -3.99 -9.82 1.30
CA GLN A 506 -4.83 -8.86 0.58
C GLN A 506 -6.31 -9.14 0.83
N LEU A 507 -7.08 -8.07 1.06
CA LEU A 507 -8.51 -8.18 1.34
C LEU A 507 -9.26 -6.97 0.80
N SER A 508 -10.45 -7.21 0.24
CA SER A 508 -11.35 -6.16 -0.22
C SER A 508 -12.77 -6.43 0.25
N GLY A 509 -13.51 -5.38 0.58
CA GLY A 509 -14.89 -5.51 1.01
C GLY A 509 -15.52 -4.20 1.50
N ASN A 510 -16.80 -4.27 1.83
CA ASN A 510 -17.50 -3.13 2.41
C ASN A 510 -17.25 -3.04 3.91
N LEU A 511 -16.92 -1.84 4.39
CA LEU A 511 -16.84 -1.51 5.81
C LEU A 511 -17.58 -0.18 6.04
N LEU A 512 -18.15 -0.02 7.23
CA LEU A 512 -18.56 1.32 7.69
C LEU A 512 -17.42 1.91 8.50
N ARG A 513 -17.04 3.16 8.21
CA ARG A 513 -16.01 3.90 8.92
C ARG A 513 -16.63 5.03 9.75
N LYS A 514 -16.13 5.24 10.96
CA LYS A 514 -16.44 6.39 11.82
C LYS A 514 -15.15 6.96 12.41
N PHE A 515 -15.04 8.29 12.43
CA PHE A 515 -13.98 8.98 13.17
C PHE A 515 -14.38 9.14 14.63
N LYS A 516 -13.40 9.34 15.52
CA LYS A 516 -13.65 9.58 16.95
C LYS A 516 -14.73 10.64 17.21
N ASN A 517 -14.57 11.80 16.57
CA ASN A 517 -15.42 12.97 16.81
C ASN A 517 -16.52 13.15 15.73
N SER A 518 -16.77 12.17 14.85
CA SER A 518 -17.83 12.27 13.84
C SER A 518 -19.12 11.62 14.30
N ASN A 519 -20.28 12.23 14.03
CA ASN A 519 -21.56 11.66 14.48
C ASN A 519 -22.09 10.52 13.57
N GLY A 520 -21.54 10.36 12.37
CA GLY A 520 -22.03 9.39 11.38
C GLY A 520 -21.06 8.24 11.07
N TRP A 521 -21.64 7.14 10.60
CA TRP A 521 -20.93 6.04 9.94
C TRP A 521 -21.00 6.21 8.43
N GLN A 522 -19.86 6.05 7.76
CA GLN A 522 -19.74 6.16 6.31
C GLN A 522 -19.45 4.78 5.73
N LYS A 523 -20.37 4.25 4.91
CA LYS A 523 -20.12 3.01 4.16
C LYS A 523 -19.14 3.29 3.02
N LEU A 524 -18.08 2.49 2.95
CA LEU A 524 -17.02 2.58 1.95
C LEU A 524 -16.69 1.19 1.43
N TRP A 525 -16.27 1.13 0.17
CA TRP A 525 -15.52 -0.01 -0.32
C TRP A 525 -14.07 0.17 0.08
N VAL A 526 -13.50 -0.82 0.77
CA VAL A 526 -12.15 -0.76 1.32
C VAL A 526 -11.31 -1.85 0.71
N VAL A 527 -10.13 -1.48 0.22
CA VAL A 527 -9.10 -2.40 -0.28
C VAL A 527 -7.91 -2.32 0.65
N PHE A 528 -7.44 -3.47 1.13
CA PHE A 528 -6.24 -3.61 1.93
C PHE A 528 -5.15 -4.29 1.12
N THR A 529 -4.07 -3.56 0.87
CA THR A 529 -2.89 -4.06 0.14
C THR A 529 -1.69 -3.17 0.45
N ASN A 530 -0.47 -3.70 0.37
CA ASN A 530 0.78 -2.97 0.62
C ASN A 530 0.76 -2.17 1.94
N PHE A 531 0.38 -2.84 3.04
CA PHE A 531 0.25 -2.27 4.40
C PHE A 531 -0.71 -1.06 4.51
N SER A 532 -1.60 -0.87 3.55
CA SER A 532 -2.42 0.34 3.48
C SER A 532 -3.89 0.00 3.21
N LEU A 533 -4.80 0.77 3.80
CA LEU A 533 -6.22 0.78 3.43
C LEU A 533 -6.45 1.85 2.37
N PHE A 534 -7.09 1.48 1.27
CA PHE A 534 -7.55 2.37 0.22
C PHE A 534 -9.09 2.45 0.26
N PHE A 535 -9.63 3.65 0.30
CA PHE A 535 -11.06 3.90 0.46
C PHE A 535 -11.68 4.35 -0.85
N TYR A 536 -12.74 3.69 -1.28
CA TYR A 536 -13.54 4.01 -2.45
C TYR A 536 -14.98 4.29 -2.02
N LYS A 537 -15.73 5.09 -2.79
CA LYS A 537 -17.15 5.32 -2.54
C LYS A 537 -17.93 4.03 -2.85
N THR A 538 -17.58 3.38 -3.96
CA THR A 538 -18.18 2.12 -4.40
C THR A 538 -17.14 1.16 -4.94
N HIS A 539 -17.51 -0.11 -5.06
CA HIS A 539 -16.67 -1.12 -5.71
C HIS A 539 -16.55 -0.92 -7.23
N GLN A 540 -17.20 0.08 -7.85
CA GLN A 540 -17.13 0.38 -9.30
C GLN A 540 -16.20 1.56 -9.61
N ASP A 541 -15.83 2.36 -8.61
CA ASP A 541 -14.95 3.52 -8.79
C ASP A 541 -13.54 3.14 -9.27
N GLU A 542 -12.97 3.90 -10.20
CA GLU A 542 -11.65 3.60 -10.79
C GLU A 542 -10.46 3.90 -9.87
N TYR A 543 -10.60 4.87 -8.96
CA TYR A 543 -9.51 5.32 -8.09
C TYR A 543 -9.97 5.58 -6.66
N PRO A 544 -9.07 5.44 -5.66
CA PRO A 544 -9.42 5.66 -4.27
C PRO A 544 -9.62 7.15 -3.95
N LEU A 545 -10.53 7.41 -3.02
CA LEU A 545 -10.77 8.71 -2.39
C LEU A 545 -9.62 9.13 -1.47
N ALA A 546 -9.06 8.15 -0.76
CA ALA A 546 -7.99 8.34 0.21
C ALA A 546 -7.29 7.01 0.51
N SER A 547 -6.09 7.08 1.07
CA SER A 547 -5.36 5.93 1.61
C SER A 547 -4.97 6.16 3.08
N LEU A 548 -4.75 5.06 3.81
CA LEU A 548 -4.31 5.06 5.20
C LEU A 548 -3.22 3.98 5.40
N PRO A 549 -1.94 4.38 5.45
CA PRO A 549 -0.85 3.45 5.77
C PRO A 549 -0.94 2.97 7.22
N LEU A 550 -0.81 1.66 7.43
CA LEU A 550 -1.10 0.99 8.71
C LEU A 550 0.14 0.65 9.55
N LEU A 551 1.36 0.74 9.01
CA LEU A 551 2.58 0.46 9.78
C LEU A 551 2.64 1.31 11.04
N GLY A 552 2.60 0.74 12.24
CA GLY A 552 2.56 1.53 13.47
C GLY A 552 1.19 1.66 14.12
N TYR A 553 0.10 1.46 13.36
CA TYR A 553 -1.23 1.35 13.95
C TYR A 553 -1.33 0.09 14.80
N SER A 554 -2.26 0.09 15.73
CA SER A 554 -2.69 -1.12 16.42
C SER A 554 -4.18 -1.35 16.20
N VAL A 555 -4.55 -2.62 16.14
CA VAL A 555 -5.92 -3.09 15.92
C VAL A 555 -6.47 -3.61 17.23
N THR A 556 -7.52 -2.97 17.73
CA THR A 556 -8.13 -3.28 19.03
C THR A 556 -9.65 -3.31 18.90
N ILE A 557 -10.34 -3.77 19.93
CA ILE A 557 -11.80 -3.63 20.04
C ILE A 557 -12.07 -2.32 20.82
N PRO A 558 -13.09 -1.52 20.47
CA PRO A 558 -13.44 -0.32 21.23
C PRO A 558 -13.71 -0.64 22.70
N ALA A 559 -13.23 0.22 23.60
CA ALA A 559 -13.55 0.08 25.02
C ALA A 559 -14.99 0.53 25.30
N GLU A 560 -15.61 0.02 26.37
CA GLU A 560 -16.98 0.38 26.77
C GLU A 560 -17.14 1.89 26.97
N SER A 561 -16.12 2.56 27.52
CA SER A 561 -16.08 4.02 27.73
C SER A 561 -16.16 4.85 26.43
N GLU A 562 -15.89 4.24 25.27
CA GLU A 562 -15.95 4.91 23.97
C GLU A 562 -17.38 4.98 23.40
N ASN A 563 -18.37 4.40 24.11
CA ASN A 563 -19.80 4.43 23.79
C ASN A 563 -20.13 4.01 22.34
N ILE A 564 -19.42 2.99 21.84
CA ILE A 564 -19.67 2.41 20.52
C ILE A 564 -20.60 1.20 20.64
N HIS A 565 -21.92 1.45 20.61
CA HIS A 565 -22.95 0.42 20.75
C HIS A 565 -23.34 -0.21 19.40
N LYS A 566 -22.37 -0.76 18.66
CA LYS A 566 -22.62 -1.54 17.45
C LYS A 566 -21.77 -2.80 17.45
N ASP A 567 -22.33 -3.91 16.97
CA ASP A 567 -21.61 -5.18 16.85
C ASP A 567 -20.54 -5.12 15.75
N TYR A 568 -19.56 -6.02 15.87
CA TYR A 568 -18.53 -6.27 14.85
C TYR A 568 -17.68 -5.04 14.50
N VAL A 569 -17.36 -4.23 15.52
CA VAL A 569 -16.54 -3.02 15.39
C VAL A 569 -15.12 -3.25 15.88
N PHE A 570 -14.14 -2.90 15.04
CA PHE A 570 -12.74 -2.79 15.44
C PHE A 570 -12.26 -1.34 15.37
N LYS A 571 -11.23 -1.04 16.14
CA LYS A 571 -10.59 0.27 16.31
C LYS A 571 -9.16 0.20 15.80
N LEU A 572 -8.82 1.10 14.89
CA LEU A 572 -7.45 1.39 14.50
C LEU A 572 -7.00 2.65 15.24
N HIS A 573 -5.90 2.55 16.00
CA HIS A 573 -5.35 3.70 16.67
C HIS A 573 -3.83 3.84 16.47
N PHE A 574 -3.40 5.08 16.26
CA PHE A 574 -2.00 5.47 16.18
C PHE A 574 -1.84 6.89 16.70
N LYS A 575 -1.13 7.05 17.83
CA LYS A 575 -1.00 8.35 18.52
C LYS A 575 -2.39 8.98 18.74
N SER A 576 -2.64 10.18 18.23
CA SER A 576 -3.92 10.88 18.31
C SER A 576 -4.97 10.43 17.28
N HIS A 577 -4.57 9.65 16.27
CA HIS A 577 -5.45 9.22 15.18
C HIS A 577 -6.22 7.98 15.59
N ILE A 578 -7.57 8.08 15.58
CA ILE A 578 -8.46 6.98 15.95
C ILE A 578 -9.57 6.84 14.91
N TYR A 579 -9.71 5.62 14.38
CA TYR A 579 -10.73 5.24 13.42
C TYR A 579 -11.47 4.00 13.91
N TYR A 580 -12.78 3.99 13.72
CA TYR A 580 -13.63 2.84 13.98
C TYR A 580 -14.13 2.27 12.67
N PHE A 581 -14.11 0.95 12.56
CA PHE A 581 -14.59 0.22 11.40
C PHE A 581 -15.57 -0.86 11.84
N ARG A 582 -16.75 -0.87 11.23
CA ARG A 582 -17.77 -1.89 11.43
C ARG A 582 -17.82 -2.78 10.20
N SER A 583 -17.73 -4.08 10.41
CA SER A 583 -17.94 -5.05 9.35
C SER A 583 -19.40 -5.53 9.34
N GLU A 584 -19.78 -6.24 8.28
CA GLU A 584 -21.12 -6.77 8.19
C GLU A 584 -21.35 -7.98 9.09
N SER A 585 -20.39 -8.88 9.31
CA SER A 585 -20.61 -10.16 10.02
C SER A 585 -19.49 -10.47 11.00
N GLU A 586 -19.72 -11.42 11.91
CA GLU A 586 -18.68 -11.92 12.83
C GLU A 586 -17.47 -12.44 12.06
N TYR A 587 -17.68 -13.31 11.07
CA TYR A 587 -16.59 -13.82 10.23
C TYR A 587 -15.82 -12.70 9.55
N SER A 588 -16.51 -11.74 8.93
CA SER A 588 -15.86 -10.61 8.26
C SER A 588 -15.07 -9.75 9.24
N PHE A 589 -15.58 -9.55 10.46
CA PHE A 589 -14.89 -8.81 11.52
C PHE A 589 -13.60 -9.49 11.93
N GLU A 590 -13.65 -10.79 12.21
CA GLU A 590 -12.46 -11.58 12.54
C GLU A 590 -11.45 -11.54 11.41
N ARG A 591 -11.91 -11.73 10.15
CA ARG A 591 -11.05 -11.73 8.97
C ARG A 591 -10.37 -10.38 8.73
N TRP A 592 -11.11 -9.27 8.84
CA TRP A 592 -10.53 -7.93 8.71
C TRP A 592 -9.49 -7.66 9.79
N MET A 593 -9.75 -8.04 11.04
CA MET A 593 -8.76 -7.88 12.11
C MET A 593 -7.55 -8.78 11.90
N GLU A 594 -7.72 -10.02 11.44
CA GLU A 594 -6.63 -10.96 11.13
C GLU A 594 -5.66 -10.35 10.11
N VAL A 595 -6.16 -9.91 8.95
CA VAL A 595 -5.31 -9.39 7.87
C VAL A 595 -4.66 -8.05 8.23
N ILE A 596 -5.35 -7.18 8.97
CA ILE A 596 -4.77 -5.90 9.38
C ILE A 596 -3.70 -6.14 10.45
N ARG A 597 -3.94 -7.06 11.40
CA ARG A 597 -2.95 -7.37 12.44
C ARG A 597 -1.63 -7.85 11.86
N SER A 598 -1.66 -8.66 10.79
CA SER A 598 -0.44 -9.17 10.16
C SER A 598 0.45 -8.05 9.56
N ALA A 599 -0.12 -6.87 9.29
CA ALA A 599 0.57 -5.69 8.77
C ALA A 599 0.85 -4.58 9.80
N THR A 600 0.56 -4.83 11.08
CA THR A 600 0.75 -3.86 12.18
C THR A 600 1.83 -4.30 13.17
N ILE A 601 2.22 -3.42 14.11
CA ILE A 601 3.31 -3.65 15.09
C ILE A 601 3.14 -4.98 15.83
N SER A 602 1.88 -5.40 16.09
CA SER A 602 1.55 -6.58 16.88
C SER A 602 1.86 -7.92 16.20
N SER A 603 2.49 -7.93 15.02
CA SER A 603 3.15 -9.12 14.46
C SER A 603 4.41 -9.44 15.26
N SER A 604 4.26 -9.73 16.55
CA SER A 604 5.22 -10.56 17.26
C SER A 604 5.26 -11.89 16.51
N ARG A 605 6.42 -12.24 15.94
CA ARG A 605 6.64 -13.50 15.20
C ARG A 605 6.00 -14.65 15.99
N ILE A 606 4.79 -15.06 15.60
CA ILE A 606 4.28 -16.38 15.98
C ILE A 606 5.22 -17.33 15.26
N ARG A 607 6.10 -17.97 16.04
CA ARG A 607 7.16 -18.87 15.59
C ARG A 607 6.70 -19.74 14.42
N TYR A 608 7.11 -19.39 13.20
CA TYR A 608 7.12 -20.27 12.03
C TYR A 608 8.51 -20.92 11.87
N LEU A 609 9.15 -21.28 12.99
CA LEU A 609 10.20 -22.30 13.02
C LEU A 609 9.51 -23.65 13.24
N ASN A 610 8.82 -24.14 12.21
CA ASN A 610 8.53 -25.56 12.03
C ASN A 610 8.14 -25.83 10.57
N ARG A 611 9.12 -25.65 9.68
CA ARG A 611 9.13 -26.38 8.40
C ARG A 611 10.57 -26.64 7.95
N LYS A 612 11.29 -27.37 8.81
CA LYS A 612 12.30 -28.33 8.38
C LYS A 612 11.89 -29.68 8.96
N GLU A 613 11.08 -30.42 8.22
CA GLU A 613 11.22 -31.87 8.22
C GLU A 613 11.50 -32.29 6.76
N PRO A 614 12.57 -33.05 6.53
CA PRO A 614 12.88 -33.58 5.21
C PRO A 614 12.10 -34.88 5.03
N TYR A 615 11.23 -34.97 4.02
CA TYR A 615 10.97 -36.19 3.24
C TYR A 615 10.30 -35.81 1.91
#